data_AF-A0A7L2U250-F1
#
_entry.id   AF-A0A7L2U250-F1
#
_cell.length_a   1.000
_cell.length_b   1.000
_cell.length_c   1.000
_cell.angle_alpha   90.00
_cell.angle_beta   90.00
_cell.angle_gamma   90.00
#
_symmetry.space_group_name_H-M   'P 1'
#
loop_
_entity.id
_entity.type
_entity.pdbx_description
1 polymer ?
#
loop_
_entity_poly.entity_id
_entity_poly.type
_entity_poly.pdbx_seq_one_letter_code
_entity_poly.pdbx_strand_id
1 'polypeptide(L)'
;DGIVLGADTRATEGMVVADKNCSKIHFISPNIYCCGAGTAADTDMTTQLISSNLELHSLSTGRLPRVVTANRMLKQMLFRYQGYIGAALVLGGVDVTGPHLYSIYPHGSTDKLPYVTMGSGSLAAMAIFEDKYKPDME
;
A
#
# COMPACT_ATOMS: atom_id res chain seq x y z
N ASP A 1 -19.68 0.98 2.34
CA ASP A 1 -18.56 1.03 3.30
C ASP A 1 -17.34 0.32 2.74
N GLY A 2 -16.21 1.02 2.67
CA GLY A 2 -15.00 0.47 2.06
C GLY A 2 -13.83 1.43 2.16
N ILE A 3 -12.80 1.17 1.36
CA ILE A 3 -11.62 2.03 1.23
C ILE A 3 -11.44 2.36 -0.24
N VAL A 4 -11.07 3.62 -0.49
CA VAL A 4 -10.66 4.09 -1.80
C VAL A 4 -9.17 4.38 -1.75
N LEU A 5 -8.45 3.86 -2.75
CA LEU A 5 -7.04 4.15 -2.96
C LEU A 5 -6.88 5.04 -4.18
N GLY A 6 -6.00 6.03 -4.08
CA GLY A 6 -5.68 6.94 -5.17
C GLY A 6 -4.17 7.07 -5.33
N ALA A 7 -3.72 7.15 -6.58
CA ALA A 7 -2.32 7.39 -6.91
C ALA A 7 -2.21 8.24 -8.18
N ASP A 8 -1.16 9.05 -8.27
CA ASP A 8 -0.80 9.72 -9.51
C ASP A 8 -0.08 8.74 -10.47
N THR A 9 0.09 9.14 -11.73
CA THR A 9 0.65 8.28 -12.77
C THR A 9 2.05 8.68 -13.25
N ARG A 10 2.71 9.63 -12.58
CA ARG A 10 4.03 10.12 -12.99
C ARG A 10 5.15 9.28 -12.36
N ALA A 11 6.07 8.77 -13.18
CA ALA A 11 7.34 8.22 -12.72
C ALA A 11 8.51 9.07 -13.24
N THR A 12 9.53 9.27 -12.40
CA THR A 12 10.66 10.16 -12.71
C THR A 12 11.99 9.45 -12.57
N GLU A 13 12.93 9.79 -13.45
CA GLU A 13 14.35 9.50 -13.29
C GLU A 13 15.07 10.84 -13.06
N GLY A 14 15.32 11.16 -11.79
CA GLY A 14 15.78 12.49 -11.39
C GLY A 14 14.79 13.58 -11.81
N MET A 15 15.25 14.51 -12.65
CA MET A 15 14.44 15.65 -13.12
C MET A 15 13.58 15.32 -14.36
N VAL A 16 13.73 14.13 -14.94
CA VAL A 16 13.05 13.74 -16.17
C VAL A 16 11.83 12.88 -15.83
N VAL A 17 10.69 13.16 -16.47
CA VAL A 17 9.52 12.27 -16.42
C VAL A 17 9.77 11.10 -17.35
N ALA A 18 10.08 9.94 -16.76
CA ALA A 18 10.36 8.70 -17.48
C ALA A 18 9.06 8.03 -17.98
N ASP A 19 7.99 8.08 -17.18
CA ASP A 19 6.67 7.60 -17.57
C ASP A 19 5.58 8.57 -17.11
N LYS A 20 4.64 8.84 -18.01
CA LYS A 20 3.48 9.74 -17.78
C LYS A 20 2.24 8.96 -17.34
N ASN A 21 2.21 7.65 -17.52
CA ASN A 21 1.05 6.80 -17.25
C ASN A 21 1.42 5.51 -16.48
N CYS A 22 2.28 5.64 -15.47
CA CYS A 22 2.71 4.54 -14.61
C CYS A 22 1.55 4.10 -13.68
N SER A 23 1.31 2.79 -13.59
CA SER A 23 0.35 2.23 -12.62
C SER A 23 1.02 2.01 -11.26
N LYS A 24 0.53 2.69 -10.23
CA LYS A 24 1.04 2.59 -8.85
C LYS A 24 0.11 1.88 -7.88
N ILE A 25 -1.03 1.38 -8.37
CA ILE A 25 -1.99 0.62 -7.57
C ILE A 25 -1.80 -0.85 -7.94
N HIS A 26 -1.15 -1.58 -7.04
CA HIS A 26 -0.76 -2.97 -7.21
C HIS A 26 -1.83 -3.89 -6.61
N PHE A 27 -2.16 -4.94 -7.36
CA PHE A 27 -3.02 -6.02 -6.88
C PHE A 27 -2.28 -6.85 -5.82
N ILE A 28 -2.98 -7.19 -4.73
CA ILE A 28 -2.45 -8.12 -3.70
C ILE A 28 -3.34 -9.36 -3.61
N SER A 29 -4.66 -9.17 -3.52
CA SER A 29 -5.67 -10.22 -3.56
C SER A 29 -7.01 -9.60 -3.96
N PRO A 30 -8.08 -10.37 -4.27
CA PRO A 30 -9.35 -9.81 -4.74
C PRO A 30 -9.96 -8.72 -3.85
N ASN A 31 -9.66 -8.74 -2.55
CA ASN A 31 -10.16 -7.78 -1.56
C ASN A 31 -9.09 -6.82 -1.00
N ILE A 32 -7.87 -6.83 -1.55
CA ILE A 32 -6.73 -6.06 -1.04
C ILE A 32 -5.90 -5.48 -2.20
N TYR A 33 -5.65 -4.18 -2.15
CA TYR A 33 -4.78 -3.45 -3.07
C TYR A 33 -3.74 -2.65 -2.29
N CYS A 34 -2.65 -2.28 -2.97
CA CYS A 34 -1.55 -1.56 -2.36
C CYS A 34 -1.05 -0.45 -3.27
N CYS A 35 -0.88 0.77 -2.76
CA CYS A 35 -0.21 1.85 -3.49
C CYS A 35 1.27 1.89 -3.16
N GLY A 36 2.11 2.01 -4.19
CA GLY A 36 3.56 2.10 -4.06
C GLY A 36 4.11 3.52 -4.15
N ALA A 37 5.03 3.87 -3.24
CA ALA A 37 5.90 5.03 -3.31
C ALA A 37 7.34 4.65 -2.94
N GLY A 38 8.31 5.47 -3.37
CA GLY A 38 9.74 5.20 -3.19
C GLY A 38 10.36 4.56 -4.42
N THR A 39 11.22 3.56 -4.24
CA THR A 39 11.88 2.86 -5.36
C THR A 39 10.85 2.02 -6.11
N ALA A 40 10.54 2.38 -7.36
CA ALA A 40 9.48 1.74 -8.14
C ALA A 40 9.66 0.22 -8.30
N ALA A 41 10.89 -0.23 -8.57
CA ALA A 41 11.18 -1.66 -8.68
C ALA A 41 10.94 -2.40 -7.34
N ASP A 42 11.29 -1.79 -6.22
CA ASP A 42 11.07 -2.40 -4.90
C ASP A 42 9.59 -2.51 -4.58
N THR A 43 8.78 -1.51 -4.93
CA THR A 43 7.33 -1.55 -4.72
C THR A 43 6.68 -2.64 -5.57
N ASP A 44 7.04 -2.77 -6.84
CA ASP A 44 6.52 -3.80 -7.72
C ASP A 44 6.90 -5.20 -7.24
N MET A 45 8.17 -5.44 -6.98
CA MET A 45 8.66 -6.78 -6.61
C MET A 45 8.15 -7.19 -5.23
N THR A 46 8.10 -6.25 -4.27
CA THR A 46 7.60 -6.53 -2.93
C THR A 46 6.11 -6.87 -2.97
N THR A 47 5.31 -6.10 -3.70
CA THR A 47 3.86 -6.34 -3.79
C THR A 47 3.54 -7.64 -4.52
N GLN A 48 4.23 -7.96 -5.62
CA GLN A 48 4.10 -9.23 -6.33
C GLN A 48 4.45 -10.44 -5.45
N LEU A 49 5.57 -10.36 -4.71
CA LEU A 49 5.99 -11.44 -3.82
C LEU A 49 4.96 -11.68 -2.71
N ILE A 50 4.44 -10.61 -2.11
CA ILE A 50 3.42 -10.74 -1.07
C ILE A 50 2.10 -11.24 -1.66
N SER A 51 1.70 -10.76 -2.83
CA SER A 51 0.49 -11.26 -3.52
C SER A 51 0.55 -12.78 -3.72
N SER A 52 1.67 -13.28 -4.24
CA SER A 52 1.86 -14.73 -4.46
C SER A 52 1.82 -15.54 -3.16
N ASN A 53 2.53 -15.10 -2.12
CA ASN A 53 2.49 -15.80 -0.83
C ASN A 53 1.11 -15.75 -0.17
N LEU A 54 0.38 -14.65 -0.37
CA LEU A 54 -0.96 -14.48 0.19
C LEU A 54 -1.99 -15.34 -0.56
N GLU A 55 -1.84 -15.52 -1.86
CA GLU A 55 -2.62 -16.46 -2.66
C GLU A 55 -2.41 -17.90 -2.18
N LEU A 56 -1.15 -18.33 -1.99
CA LEU A 56 -0.84 -19.64 -1.42
C LEU A 56 -1.45 -19.82 -0.02
N HIS A 57 -1.39 -18.79 0.82
CA HIS A 57 -2.05 -18.80 2.13
C HIS A 57 -3.58 -18.92 1.99
N SER A 58 -4.19 -18.22 1.04
CA SER A 58 -5.63 -18.29 0.75
C SER A 58 -6.04 -19.71 0.35
N LEU A 59 -5.28 -20.33 -0.56
CA LEU A 59 -5.53 -21.69 -1.04
C LEU A 59 -5.36 -22.71 0.08
N SER A 60 -4.31 -22.58 0.90
CA SER A 60 -4.05 -23.47 2.02
C SER A 60 -5.13 -23.39 3.11
N THR A 61 -5.64 -22.19 3.39
CA THR A 61 -6.62 -21.98 4.46
C THR A 61 -8.07 -22.11 4.00
N GLY A 62 -8.32 -22.12 2.68
CA GLY A 62 -9.65 -22.09 2.08
C GLY A 62 -10.44 -20.83 2.42
N ARG A 63 -9.77 -19.73 2.79
CA ARG A 63 -10.40 -18.48 3.25
C ARG A 63 -9.84 -17.29 2.51
N LEU A 64 -10.68 -16.29 2.30
CA LEU A 64 -10.26 -15.01 1.74
C LEU A 64 -9.20 -14.36 2.65
N PRO A 65 -8.10 -13.80 2.10
CA PRO A 65 -7.05 -13.18 2.90
C PRO A 65 -7.53 -12.02 3.75
N ARG A 66 -6.94 -11.89 4.95
CA ARG A 66 -7.12 -10.73 5.82
C ARG A 66 -6.05 -9.67 5.53
N VAL A 67 -6.42 -8.40 5.63
CA VAL A 67 -5.50 -7.26 5.39
C VAL A 67 -4.35 -7.27 6.40
N VAL A 68 -4.63 -7.68 7.65
CA VAL A 68 -3.61 -7.82 8.69
C VAL A 68 -2.53 -8.84 8.36
N THR A 69 -2.86 -9.89 7.60
CA THR A 69 -1.89 -10.91 7.17
C THR A 69 -0.94 -10.32 6.14
N ALA A 70 -1.46 -9.63 5.13
CA ALA A 70 -0.66 -8.91 4.14
C ALA A 70 0.26 -7.86 4.81
N ASN A 71 -0.30 -7.05 5.73
CA ASN A 71 0.47 -6.07 6.51
C ASN A 71 1.62 -6.72 7.30
N ARG A 72 1.36 -7.87 7.94
CA ARG A 72 2.38 -8.59 8.72
C ARG A 72 3.52 -9.10 7.83
N MET A 73 3.19 -9.68 6.67
CA MET A 73 4.18 -10.21 5.74
C MET A 73 5.04 -9.09 5.14
N LEU A 74 4.40 -7.98 4.71
CA LEU A 74 5.09 -6.80 4.20
C LEU A 74 6.07 -6.23 5.22
N LYS A 75 5.59 -5.93 6.44
CA LYS A 75 6.43 -5.27 7.43
C LYS A 75 7.59 -6.14 7.93
N GLN A 76 7.38 -7.45 8.04
CA GLN A 76 8.47 -8.38 8.41
C GLN A 76 9.52 -8.47 7.30
N MET A 77 9.10 -8.51 6.03
CA MET A 77 10.02 -8.49 4.90
C MET A 77 10.83 -7.19 4.90
N LEU A 78 10.17 -6.03 4.93
CA LEU A 78 10.85 -4.73 4.91
C LEU A 78 11.79 -4.54 6.10
N PHE A 79 11.34 -4.93 7.31
CA PHE A 79 12.20 -4.90 8.49
C PHE A 79 13.44 -5.78 8.33
N ARG A 80 13.32 -6.98 7.73
CA ARG A 80 14.48 -7.86 7.49
C ARG A 80 15.56 -7.18 6.65
N TYR A 81 15.16 -6.32 5.72
CA TYR A 81 16.09 -5.58 4.86
C TYR A 81 16.47 -4.20 5.42
N GLN A 82 16.04 -3.84 6.64
CA GLN A 82 16.49 -2.62 7.36
C GLN A 82 16.43 -1.33 6.52
N GLY A 83 15.45 -1.20 5.62
CA GLY A 83 15.29 -0.04 4.75
C GLY A 83 16.04 -0.07 3.42
N TYR A 84 16.83 -1.10 3.11
CA TYR A 84 17.48 -1.26 1.80
C TYR A 84 16.48 -1.53 0.66
N ILE A 85 15.32 -2.11 0.99
CA ILE A 85 14.17 -2.14 0.09
C ILE A 85 13.38 -0.87 0.32
N GLY A 86 13.47 0.08 -0.62
CA GLY A 86 12.92 1.43 -0.55
C GLY A 86 11.40 1.50 -0.83
N ALA A 87 10.64 0.48 -0.45
CA ALA A 87 9.20 0.43 -0.69
C ALA A 87 8.44 1.06 0.48
N ALA A 88 7.73 2.16 0.19
CA ALA A 88 6.83 2.83 1.10
C ALA A 88 5.40 2.62 0.57
N LEU A 89 4.54 1.97 1.36
CA LEU A 89 3.32 1.36 0.87
C LEU A 89 2.08 1.87 1.61
N VAL A 90 0.99 2.07 0.87
CA VAL A 90 -0.36 2.24 1.43
C VAL A 90 -1.16 0.99 1.12
N LEU A 91 -1.43 0.18 2.13
CA LEU A 91 -2.18 -1.07 1.99
C LEU A 91 -3.64 -0.84 2.40
N GLY A 92 -4.55 -1.06 1.46
CA GLY A 92 -5.99 -0.91 1.66
C GLY A 92 -6.74 -2.20 1.30
N GLY A 93 -7.74 -2.55 2.08
CA GLY A 93 -8.61 -3.67 1.75
C GLY A 93 -9.80 -3.79 2.68
N VAL A 94 -10.72 -4.68 2.31
CA VAL A 94 -11.89 -5.01 3.11
C VAL A 94 -11.85 -6.52 3.37
N ASP A 95 -11.90 -6.92 4.63
CA ASP A 95 -11.98 -8.32 5.00
C ASP A 95 -13.16 -8.58 5.95
N VAL A 96 -13.24 -9.80 6.50
CA VAL A 96 -14.30 -10.20 7.43
C VAL A 96 -14.38 -9.36 8.70
N THR A 97 -13.35 -8.58 9.02
CA THR A 97 -13.30 -7.65 10.15
C THR A 97 -13.58 -6.19 9.77
N GLY A 98 -13.83 -5.92 8.48
CA GLY A 98 -14.22 -4.61 7.96
C GLY A 98 -13.18 -3.98 7.04
N PRO A 99 -13.26 -2.65 6.80
CA PRO A 99 -12.26 -1.90 6.04
C PRO A 99 -10.99 -1.65 6.87
N HIS A 100 -9.83 -1.81 6.24
CA HIS A 100 -8.52 -1.59 6.85
C HIS A 100 -7.57 -0.80 5.94
N LEU A 101 -7.01 0.28 6.49
CA LEU A 101 -6.01 1.12 5.84
C LEU A 101 -4.73 1.14 6.68
N TYR A 102 -3.61 0.84 6.04
CA TYR A 102 -2.29 0.85 6.67
C TYR A 102 -1.29 1.68 5.85
N SER A 103 -0.43 2.43 6.53
CA SER A 103 0.83 2.91 5.98
C SER A 103 1.96 2.00 6.44
N ILE A 104 2.87 1.65 5.54
CA ILE A 104 4.01 0.77 5.81
C ILE A 104 5.26 1.47 5.28
N TYR A 105 6.21 1.75 6.17
CA TYR A 105 7.45 2.43 5.79
C TYR A 105 8.56 1.42 5.44
N PRO A 106 9.60 1.84 4.68
CA PRO A 106 10.70 0.97 4.24
C PRO A 106 11.44 0.21 5.34
N HIS A 107 11.44 0.76 6.56
CA HIS A 107 12.07 0.14 7.73
C HIS A 107 11.16 -0.86 8.47
N GLY A 108 9.93 -1.09 7.98
CA GLY A 108 8.99 -2.07 8.52
C GLY A 108 8.11 -1.56 9.67
N SER A 109 8.09 -0.26 9.95
CA SER A 109 7.06 0.33 10.82
C SER A 109 5.73 0.44 10.08
N THR A 110 4.63 0.39 10.84
CA THR A 110 3.28 0.36 10.28
C THR A 110 2.31 1.11 11.17
N ASP A 111 1.44 1.93 10.56
CA ASP A 111 0.36 2.63 11.25
C ASP A 111 -0.99 2.23 10.66
N LYS A 112 -2.04 2.22 11.49
CA LYS A 112 -3.44 2.03 11.06
C LYS A 112 -4.18 3.33 11.31
N LEU A 113 -4.63 3.97 10.24
CA LEU A 113 -5.20 5.32 10.29
C LEU A 113 -6.47 5.40 9.43
N PRO A 114 -7.39 6.34 9.73
CA PRO A 114 -8.61 6.56 8.93
C PRO A 114 -8.32 7.07 7.51
N TYR A 115 -7.23 7.81 7.32
CA TYR A 115 -6.72 8.28 6.03
C TYR A 115 -5.18 8.31 6.08
N VAL A 116 -4.53 8.11 4.93
CA VAL A 116 -3.07 8.14 4.83
C VAL A 116 -2.63 8.72 3.49
N THR A 117 -1.44 9.32 3.46
CA THR A 117 -0.80 9.82 2.25
C THR A 117 0.68 9.48 2.27
N MET A 118 1.26 9.10 1.13
CA MET A 118 2.68 8.71 1.02
C MET A 118 3.29 9.32 -0.26
N GLY A 119 4.63 9.30 -0.34
CA GLY A 119 5.37 9.84 -1.47
C GLY A 119 5.64 11.35 -1.39
N SER A 120 6.24 11.91 -2.45
CA SER A 120 6.68 13.32 -2.48
C SER A 120 5.52 14.32 -2.44
N GLY A 121 4.34 13.94 -2.93
CA GLY A 121 3.11 14.76 -2.88
C GLY A 121 2.31 14.62 -1.58
N SER A 122 2.81 13.84 -0.61
CA SER A 122 2.06 13.48 0.61
C SER A 122 1.57 14.70 1.39
N LEU A 123 2.41 15.72 1.62
CA LEU A 123 2.00 16.90 2.40
C LEU A 123 0.87 17.70 1.75
N ALA A 124 0.88 17.82 0.42
CA ALA A 124 -0.20 18.51 -0.30
C ALA A 124 -1.51 17.73 -0.22
N ALA A 125 -1.45 16.40 -0.36
CA ALA A 125 -2.62 15.54 -0.18
C ALA A 125 -3.12 15.56 1.27
N MET A 126 -2.21 15.53 2.24
CA MET A 126 -2.52 15.55 3.66
C MET A 126 -3.23 16.85 4.05
N ALA A 127 -2.80 18.00 3.53
CA ALA A 127 -3.48 19.28 3.78
C ALA A 127 -4.96 19.24 3.37
N ILE A 128 -5.30 18.57 2.27
CA ILE A 128 -6.70 18.41 1.83
C ILE A 128 -7.43 17.37 2.69
N PHE A 129 -6.77 16.27 3.06
CA PHE A 129 -7.38 15.25 3.91
C PHE A 129 -7.68 15.81 5.30
N GLU A 130 -6.77 16.54 5.94
CA GLU A 130 -6.99 17.19 7.22
C GLU A 130 -8.12 18.24 7.19
N ASP A 131 -8.27 18.98 6.08
CA ASP A 131 -9.33 19.98 5.92
C ASP A 131 -10.72 19.35 5.68
N LYS A 132 -10.78 18.28 4.88
CA LYS A 132 -12.04 17.77 4.31
C LYS A 132 -12.50 16.43 4.86
N TYR A 133 -11.61 15.64 5.44
CA TYR A 133 -11.95 14.32 5.93
C TYR A 133 -12.98 14.42 7.07
N LYS A 134 -13.97 13.53 7.01
CA LYS A 134 -14.92 13.31 8.09
C LYS A 134 -15.09 11.80 8.28
N PRO A 135 -15.32 11.33 9.51
CA PRO A 135 -15.86 9.99 9.71
C PRO A 135 -17.17 9.83 8.91
N ASP A 136 -17.44 8.62 8.44
CA ASP A 136 -18.70 8.25 7.77
C ASP A 136 -19.01 9.03 6.47
N MET A 137 -17.98 9.26 5.64
CA MET A 137 -18.13 9.81 4.28
C MET A 137 -18.75 8.80 3.30
N GLU A 138 -19.62 9.29 2.42
CA GLU A 138 -20.26 8.53 1.32
C GLU A 138 -19.38 8.41 0.07
#